data_AF-A0A1C1CFG9-F1
#
_entry.id   AF-A0A1C1CFG9-F1
#
_cell.length_a   1.000
_cell.length_b   1.000
_cell.length_c   1.000
_cell.angle_alpha   90.00
_cell.angle_beta   90.00
_cell.angle_gamma   90.00
#
_symmetry.space_group_name_H-M   'P 1'
#
loop_
_entity.id
_entity.type
_entity.pdbx_description
1 polymer ?
#
loop_
_entity_poly.entity_id
_entity_poly.type
_entity_poly.pdbx_seq_one_letter_code
_entity_poly.pdbx_strand_id
1 'polypeptide(L)'
;MKLTLASLSLVLLGVADAKANPLLQGPDSYSLVPRNATVDSTDLASTSGQGIYDITPHPFGAPCGTTWDVTIGVQSAGDQTKASPLCKYLHTYITLPTSQGISDKKVNFIYLCPPQWPVPTSPEGYGYHDIKFILTGPTMFPGDSGTVNANLNVVNIHAIPPTDTDIPVKIGYYYDINNPTKPGFKMLTFRSITCAT
;
A
#
# COMPACT_ATOMS: atom_id res chain seq x y z
N MET A 1 -33.53 17.34 -64.34
CA MET A 1 -32.28 17.08 -63.59
C MET A 1 -32.57 15.99 -62.57
N LYS A 2 -32.03 14.77 -62.75
CA LYS A 2 -32.15 13.68 -61.77
C LYS A 2 -30.92 13.75 -60.86
N LEU A 3 -31.11 14.12 -59.59
CA LEU A 3 -30.03 14.10 -58.59
C LEU A 3 -29.74 12.65 -58.20
N THR A 4 -28.57 12.18 -58.60
CA THR A 4 -27.93 10.96 -58.10
C THR A 4 -27.34 11.23 -56.72
N LEU A 5 -27.97 10.75 -55.65
CA LEU A 5 -27.34 10.64 -54.34
C LEU A 5 -26.53 9.34 -54.30
N ALA A 6 -25.22 9.47 -54.52
CA ALA A 6 -24.23 8.42 -54.25
C ALA A 6 -23.78 8.56 -52.78
N SER A 7 -24.41 7.81 -51.89
CA SER A 7 -23.99 7.72 -50.48
C SER A 7 -22.87 6.68 -50.37
N LEU A 8 -21.63 7.16 -50.47
CA LEU A 8 -20.41 6.36 -50.35
C LEU A 8 -20.06 6.16 -48.86
N SER A 9 -20.05 4.90 -48.43
CA SER A 9 -19.13 4.23 -47.50
C SER A 9 -18.45 5.01 -46.37
N LEU A 10 -18.62 4.53 -45.13
CA LEU A 10 -17.50 4.26 -44.21
C LEU A 10 -17.94 3.23 -43.14
N VAL A 11 -17.68 1.95 -43.42
CA VAL A 11 -17.80 0.87 -42.43
C VAL A 11 -16.49 0.87 -41.62
N LEU A 12 -16.51 1.54 -40.46
CA LEU A 12 -15.43 1.48 -39.49
C LEU A 12 -15.51 0.15 -38.74
N LEU A 13 -14.80 -0.86 -39.26
CA LEU A 13 -14.47 -2.09 -38.52
C LEU A 13 -13.40 -1.77 -37.46
N GLY A 14 -13.82 -1.14 -36.37
CA GLY A 14 -13.04 -1.10 -35.14
C GLY A 14 -13.27 -2.41 -34.37
N VAL A 15 -12.47 -3.44 -34.66
CA VAL A 15 -12.36 -4.62 -33.80
C VAL A 15 -11.58 -4.19 -32.56
N ALA A 16 -12.25 -3.49 -31.65
CA ALA A 16 -11.77 -3.41 -30.28
C ALA A 16 -12.09 -4.77 -29.67
N ASP A 17 -11.08 -5.64 -29.63
CA ASP A 17 -11.00 -6.73 -28.65
C ASP A 17 -11.01 -6.08 -27.25
N ALA A 18 -12.16 -5.58 -26.84
CA ALA A 18 -12.50 -5.36 -25.47
C ALA A 18 -12.58 -6.76 -24.87
N LYS A 19 -11.41 -7.29 -24.49
CA LYS A 19 -11.33 -8.37 -23.51
C LYS A 19 -12.07 -7.84 -22.30
N ALA A 20 -13.33 -8.22 -22.19
CA ALA A 20 -14.15 -7.96 -21.04
C ALA A 20 -13.33 -8.40 -19.82
N ASN A 21 -13.00 -7.45 -18.95
CA ASN A 21 -12.44 -7.77 -17.65
C ASN A 21 -13.34 -8.85 -17.05
N PRO A 22 -12.81 -10.05 -16.76
CA PRO A 22 -13.63 -11.11 -16.21
C PRO A 22 -14.24 -10.57 -14.92
N LEU A 23 -15.57 -10.53 -14.88
CA LEU A 23 -16.34 -10.31 -13.66
C LEU A 23 -15.73 -11.23 -12.61
N LEU A 24 -15.18 -10.64 -11.53
CA LEU A 24 -14.73 -11.37 -10.35
C LEU A 24 -15.90 -12.21 -9.82
N GLN A 25 -16.05 -13.42 -10.32
CA GLN A 25 -16.89 -14.48 -9.79
C GLN A 25 -15.96 -15.58 -9.26
N GLY A 26 -15.05 -15.20 -8.38
CA GLY A 26 -14.40 -16.14 -7.47
C GLY A 26 -15.28 -16.31 -6.22
N PRO A 27 -15.36 -17.50 -5.62
CA PRO A 27 -16.23 -17.78 -4.46
C PRO A 27 -15.85 -17.03 -3.18
N ASP A 28 -14.82 -16.17 -3.21
CA ASP A 28 -14.47 -15.30 -2.10
C ASP A 28 -15.16 -13.95 -2.27
N SER A 29 -16.47 -13.91 -1.99
CA SER A 29 -17.16 -12.65 -1.72
C SER A 29 -16.52 -12.01 -0.50
N TYR A 30 -15.50 -11.16 -0.72
CA TYR A 30 -14.89 -10.36 0.32
C TYR A 30 -15.98 -9.45 0.89
N SER A 31 -16.51 -9.82 2.06
CA SER A 31 -17.30 -8.89 2.86
C SER A 31 -16.40 -7.69 3.11
N LEU A 32 -16.79 -6.53 2.59
CA LEU A 32 -16.12 -5.26 2.87
C LEU A 32 -15.94 -5.18 4.39
N VAL A 33 -14.69 -5.20 4.84
CA VAL A 33 -14.41 -5.24 6.28
C VAL A 33 -15.04 -3.99 6.90
N PRO A 34 -15.86 -4.10 7.96
CA PRO A 34 -16.45 -2.94 8.59
C PRO A 34 -15.36 -1.95 9.03
N ARG A 35 -15.60 -0.66 8.81
CA ARG A 35 -14.66 0.47 9.04
C ARG A 35 -14.03 0.56 10.45
N ASN A 36 -14.50 -0.24 11.41
CA ASN A 36 -14.12 -0.17 12.81
C ASN A 36 -13.68 -1.54 13.38
N ALA A 37 -13.19 -2.46 12.55
CA ALA A 37 -12.64 -3.72 13.04
C ALA A 37 -11.37 -3.46 13.86
N THR A 38 -11.49 -3.33 15.17
CA THR A 38 -10.36 -3.33 16.10
C THR A 38 -9.88 -4.77 16.21
N VAL A 39 -8.76 -5.10 15.56
CA VAL A 39 -8.12 -6.42 15.73
C VAL A 39 -7.33 -6.38 17.04
N ASP A 40 -7.45 -7.42 17.87
CA ASP A 40 -6.77 -7.51 19.15
C ASP A 40 -5.25 -7.62 18.92
N SER A 41 -4.47 -6.85 19.67
CA SER A 41 -3.01 -6.79 19.57
C SER A 41 -2.33 -8.14 19.80
N THR A 42 -2.99 -9.08 20.49
CA THR A 42 -2.48 -10.45 20.69
C THR A 42 -2.37 -11.25 19.39
N ASP A 43 -3.14 -10.89 18.36
CA ASP A 43 -3.23 -11.65 17.13
C ASP A 43 -1.92 -11.54 16.32
N LEU A 44 -1.26 -10.37 16.34
CA LEU A 44 0.02 -10.08 15.68
C LEU A 44 1.20 -10.98 16.09
N ALA A 45 1.02 -11.85 17.09
CA ALA A 45 2.04 -12.80 17.55
C ALA A 45 2.21 -14.02 16.61
N SER A 46 1.18 -14.43 15.88
CA SER A 46 1.28 -15.60 14.98
C SER A 46 2.12 -15.28 13.74
N THR A 47 3.20 -16.03 13.51
CA THR A 47 4.01 -15.98 12.27
C THR A 47 3.41 -16.77 11.12
N SER A 48 2.46 -17.65 11.39
CA SER A 48 1.74 -18.37 10.35
C SER A 48 0.72 -17.44 9.66
N GLY A 49 0.80 -17.33 8.33
CA GLY A 49 -0.09 -16.46 7.56
C GLY A 49 0.40 -15.03 7.31
N GLN A 50 1.59 -14.66 7.80
CA GLN A 50 2.08 -13.29 7.67
C GLN A 50 2.39 -12.89 6.22
N GLY A 51 1.71 -11.87 5.73
CA GLY A 51 2.12 -11.14 4.54
C GLY A 51 3.26 -10.19 4.90
N ILE A 52 4.39 -10.28 4.20
CA ILE A 52 5.53 -9.37 4.33
C ILE A 52 5.67 -8.62 3.02
N TYR A 53 5.70 -7.29 3.12
CA TYR A 53 5.78 -6.37 1.99
C TYR A 53 7.04 -5.53 2.12
N ASP A 54 7.84 -5.51 1.06
CA ASP A 54 9.06 -4.74 0.97
C ASP A 54 8.75 -3.28 0.56
N ILE A 55 9.53 -2.33 1.08
CA ILE A 55 9.38 -0.89 0.81
C ILE A 55 10.61 -0.42 0.04
N THR A 56 10.47 -0.15 -1.26
CA THR A 56 11.61 0.24 -2.10
C THR A 56 11.41 1.62 -2.76
N PRO A 57 12.38 2.56 -2.67
CA PRO A 57 13.57 2.50 -1.83
C PRO A 57 13.20 2.52 -0.35
N HIS A 58 14.08 1.98 0.51
CA HIS A 58 13.89 2.01 1.96
C HIS A 58 13.84 3.46 2.47
N PRO A 59 12.71 3.92 3.07
CA PRO A 59 12.61 5.24 3.66
C PRO A 59 13.63 5.43 4.77
N PHE A 60 14.43 6.49 4.72
CA PHE A 60 15.40 6.80 5.75
C PHE A 60 15.23 8.23 6.24
N GLY A 61 15.56 8.50 7.51
CA GLY A 61 15.47 9.85 8.07
C GLY A 61 14.84 9.95 9.44
N ALA A 62 14.47 11.19 9.78
CA ALA A 62 13.54 11.42 10.89
C ALA A 62 12.17 10.88 10.47
N PRO A 63 11.58 9.92 11.22
CA PRO A 63 10.40 9.22 10.74
C PRO A 63 9.14 10.08 10.79
N CYS A 64 8.98 10.86 11.87
CA CYS A 64 7.73 11.53 12.18
C CYS A 64 7.44 12.72 11.26
N GLY A 65 6.26 12.72 10.65
CA GLY A 65 5.78 13.79 9.78
C GLY A 65 6.43 13.79 8.40
N THR A 66 7.12 12.70 8.02
CA THR A 66 7.83 12.62 6.74
C THR A 66 7.06 11.79 5.72
N THR A 67 7.19 12.19 4.46
CA THR A 67 6.61 11.53 3.30
C THR A 67 7.71 11.08 2.34
N TRP A 68 7.62 9.85 1.85
CA TRP A 68 8.53 9.27 0.86
C TRP A 68 7.76 8.70 -0.32
N ASP A 69 8.37 8.76 -1.50
CA ASP A 69 7.89 8.04 -2.68
C ASP A 69 8.48 6.64 -2.70
N VAL A 70 7.63 5.63 -2.62
CA VAL A 70 8.06 4.24 -2.55
C VAL A 70 7.21 3.35 -3.42
N THR A 71 7.75 2.17 -3.68
CA THR A 71 7.08 1.02 -4.28
C THR A 71 6.95 -0.04 -3.21
N ILE A 72 5.72 -0.51 -3.00
CA ILE A 72 5.40 -1.61 -2.10
C ILE A 72 5.27 -2.88 -2.92
N GLY A 73 6.10 -3.88 -2.63
CA GLY A 73 6.11 -5.18 -3.31
C GLY A 73 5.89 -6.33 -2.33
N VAL A 74 5.36 -7.46 -2.81
CA VAL A 74 5.23 -8.67 -2.00
C VAL A 74 6.59 -9.33 -1.84
N GLN A 75 7.11 -9.38 -0.62
CA GLN A 75 8.30 -10.18 -0.28
C GLN A 75 7.90 -11.62 0.07
N SER A 76 6.81 -11.79 0.81
CA SER A 76 6.22 -13.09 1.14
C SER A 76 4.72 -12.93 1.27
N ALA A 77 3.95 -13.77 0.60
CA ALA A 77 2.49 -13.79 0.79
C ALA A 77 2.10 -14.46 2.11
N GLY A 78 2.96 -15.32 2.69
CA GLY A 78 2.53 -16.19 3.80
C GLY A 78 1.40 -17.14 3.40
N ASP A 79 0.75 -17.74 4.40
CA ASP A 79 -0.43 -18.58 4.23
C ASP A 79 -1.72 -17.73 4.25
N GLN A 80 -2.18 -17.32 3.08
CA GLN A 80 -3.37 -16.48 2.93
C GLN A 80 -4.65 -17.13 3.45
N THR A 81 -4.70 -18.45 3.66
CA THR A 81 -5.88 -19.09 4.28
C THR A 81 -6.03 -18.71 5.76
N LYS A 82 -4.90 -18.36 6.42
CA LYS A 82 -4.82 -18.00 7.84
C LYS A 82 -4.77 -16.50 8.13
N ALA A 83 -4.71 -15.66 7.10
CA ALA A 83 -4.63 -14.20 7.26
C ALA A 83 -6.00 -13.57 7.63
N SER A 84 -5.99 -12.46 8.39
CA SER A 84 -7.20 -11.67 8.66
C SER A 84 -7.85 -11.20 7.39
N PRO A 85 -9.16 -10.87 7.44
CA PRO A 85 -9.81 -10.08 6.41
C PRO A 85 -9.03 -8.80 6.04
N LEU A 86 -8.45 -8.10 7.02
CA LEU A 86 -7.67 -6.88 6.78
C LEU A 86 -6.34 -7.16 6.06
N CYS A 87 -5.59 -8.18 6.49
CA CYS A 87 -4.34 -8.54 5.81
C CYS A 87 -4.58 -9.12 4.41
N LYS A 88 -5.68 -9.88 4.21
CA LYS A 88 -6.13 -10.33 2.89
C LYS A 88 -6.48 -9.15 1.99
N TYR A 89 -7.17 -8.15 2.54
CA TYR A 89 -7.48 -6.91 1.84
C TYR A 89 -6.19 -6.19 1.41
N LEU A 90 -5.24 -6.00 2.34
CA LEU A 90 -3.95 -5.38 2.04
C LEU A 90 -3.18 -6.16 0.96
N HIS A 91 -3.13 -7.49 1.08
CA HIS A 91 -2.47 -8.35 0.11
C HIS A 91 -3.06 -8.20 -1.29
N THR A 92 -4.40 -8.29 -1.38
CA THR A 92 -5.14 -8.12 -2.63
C THR A 92 -4.90 -6.73 -3.21
N TYR A 93 -4.91 -5.70 -2.37
CA TYR A 93 -4.66 -4.33 -2.79
C TYR A 93 -3.27 -4.15 -3.41
N ILE A 94 -2.24 -4.72 -2.79
CA ILE A 94 -0.86 -4.65 -3.29
C ILE A 94 -0.72 -5.45 -4.58
N THR A 95 -1.25 -6.68 -4.62
CA THR A 95 -1.05 -7.63 -5.73
C THR A 95 -1.95 -7.39 -6.94
N LEU A 96 -3.04 -6.63 -6.80
CA LEU A 96 -3.95 -6.35 -7.90
C LEU A 96 -3.17 -5.72 -9.06
N PRO A 97 -3.07 -6.38 -10.23
CA PRO A 97 -2.24 -5.88 -11.32
C PRO A 97 -2.73 -4.51 -11.78
N THR A 98 -1.80 -3.60 -12.04
CA THR A 98 -2.12 -2.39 -12.82
C THR A 98 -2.50 -2.77 -14.26
N SER A 99 -3.01 -1.83 -15.05
CA SER A 99 -3.28 -2.06 -16.48
C SER A 99 -2.05 -2.52 -17.27
N GLN A 100 -0.85 -2.32 -16.72
CA GLN A 100 0.44 -2.75 -17.28
C GLN A 100 0.92 -4.10 -16.75
N GLY A 101 0.11 -4.81 -15.96
CA GLY A 101 0.47 -6.12 -15.39
C GLY A 101 1.43 -6.07 -14.20
N ILE A 102 1.75 -4.86 -13.69
CA ILE A 102 2.67 -4.69 -12.57
C ILE A 102 1.95 -5.00 -11.25
N SER A 103 2.53 -5.89 -10.44
CA SER A 103 1.99 -6.39 -9.17
C SER A 103 2.56 -5.69 -7.92
N ASP A 104 3.42 -4.69 -8.11
CA ASP A 104 3.80 -3.74 -7.05
C ASP A 104 2.89 -2.50 -7.07
N LYS A 105 2.99 -1.68 -6.02
CA LYS A 105 2.24 -0.42 -5.90
C LYS A 105 3.16 0.74 -5.60
N LYS A 106 3.17 1.73 -6.49
CA LYS A 106 3.75 3.05 -6.20
C LYS A 106 2.80 3.83 -5.31
N VAL A 107 3.29 4.27 -4.16
CA VAL A 107 2.51 4.96 -3.13
C VAL A 107 3.33 6.09 -2.55
N ASN A 108 2.66 7.08 -1.96
CA ASN A 108 3.32 7.89 -0.94
C ASN A 108 3.26 7.12 0.37
N PHE A 109 4.42 6.89 0.98
CA PHE A 109 4.54 6.36 2.33
C PHE A 109 4.68 7.53 3.29
N ILE A 110 3.75 7.66 4.22
CA ILE A 110 3.72 8.73 5.20
C ILE A 110 3.83 8.10 6.58
N TYR A 111 4.74 8.60 7.43
CA TYR A 111 4.86 8.12 8.80
C TYR A 111 4.55 9.23 9.80
N LEU A 112 3.54 9.00 10.64
CA LEU A 112 2.99 9.95 11.60
C LEU A 112 3.21 9.45 13.02
N CYS A 113 3.44 10.39 13.93
CA CYS A 113 3.73 10.13 15.33
C CYS A 113 2.83 11.01 16.22
N PRO A 114 1.52 10.73 16.28
CA PRO A 114 0.61 11.50 17.10
C PRO A 114 0.94 11.34 18.60
N PRO A 115 0.63 12.34 19.43
CA PRO A 115 -0.06 13.59 19.05
C PRO A 115 0.87 14.67 18.48
N GLN A 116 2.20 14.45 18.47
CA GLN A 116 3.20 15.48 18.16
C GLN A 116 3.29 15.76 16.65
N TRP A 117 3.15 14.73 15.82
CA TRP A 117 3.10 14.84 14.36
C TRP A 117 1.86 14.13 13.83
N PRO A 118 0.65 14.73 13.97
CA PRO A 118 -0.60 14.13 13.52
C PRO A 118 -0.83 14.28 12.01
N VAL A 119 -0.05 15.13 11.34
CA VAL A 119 -0.08 15.38 9.90
C VAL A 119 1.36 15.49 9.36
N PRO A 120 1.58 15.31 8.05
CA PRO A 120 2.88 15.53 7.44
C PRO A 120 3.40 16.95 7.71
N THR A 121 4.68 17.03 8.04
CA THR A 121 5.42 18.30 8.20
C THR A 121 6.45 18.51 7.10
N SER A 122 6.71 17.49 6.28
CA SER A 122 7.58 17.63 5.12
C SER A 122 6.90 18.45 4.01
N PRO A 123 7.66 19.20 3.17
CA PRO A 123 7.08 20.06 2.13
C PRO A 123 6.18 19.34 1.13
N GLU A 124 6.38 18.04 0.96
CA GLU A 124 5.61 17.18 0.07
C GLU A 124 4.18 16.95 0.57
N GLY A 125 3.88 17.26 1.84
CA GLY A 125 2.57 16.99 2.44
C GLY A 125 2.25 15.50 2.40
N TYR A 126 1.08 15.11 1.89
CA TYR A 126 0.75 13.69 1.65
C TYR A 126 1.30 13.15 0.32
N GLY A 127 2.13 13.91 -0.39
CA GLY A 127 2.72 13.54 -1.68
C GLY A 127 1.71 13.54 -2.84
N TYR A 128 2.16 13.12 -4.03
CA TYR A 128 1.45 13.27 -5.31
C TYR A 128 0.86 11.99 -5.92
N HIS A 129 1.18 10.81 -5.39
CA HIS A 129 0.61 9.54 -5.86
C HIS A 129 -0.85 9.39 -5.44
N ASP A 130 -1.67 8.74 -6.24
CA ASP A 130 -3.09 8.52 -5.93
C ASP A 130 -3.31 7.64 -4.69
N ILE A 131 -2.31 6.82 -4.35
CA ILE A 131 -2.35 5.88 -3.25
C ILE A 131 -1.44 6.38 -2.13
N LYS A 132 -1.98 6.44 -0.92
CA LYS A 132 -1.25 6.79 0.30
C LYS A 132 -1.23 5.60 1.25
N PHE A 133 -0.05 5.27 1.75
CA PHE A 133 0.13 4.39 2.89
C PHE A 133 0.49 5.30 4.07
N ILE A 134 -0.49 5.59 4.91
CA ILE A 134 -0.33 6.46 6.08
C ILE A 134 -0.14 5.56 7.29
N LEU A 135 1.05 5.58 7.86
CA LEU A 135 1.38 4.83 9.05
C LEU A 135 1.35 5.71 10.27
N THR A 136 0.71 5.23 11.32
CA THR A 136 0.74 5.82 12.65
C THR A 136 1.52 4.89 13.56
N GLY A 137 2.61 5.37 14.16
CA GLY A 137 3.48 4.55 15.00
C GLY A 137 4.26 5.33 16.05
N PRO A 138 5.16 4.65 16.78
CA PRO A 138 5.92 5.27 17.85
C PRO A 138 7.02 6.22 17.33
N THR A 139 7.47 7.12 18.21
CA THR A 139 8.65 7.97 17.99
C THR A 139 9.96 7.26 18.34
N MET A 140 9.91 6.16 19.08
CA MET A 140 11.07 5.45 19.63
C MET A 140 11.24 4.08 19.00
N PHE A 141 12.48 3.78 18.60
CA PHE A 141 12.87 2.54 17.92
C PHE A 141 13.99 1.86 18.71
N PRO A 142 13.66 0.82 19.52
CA PRO A 142 14.64 0.20 20.40
C PRO A 142 15.68 -0.62 19.62
N GLY A 143 16.96 -0.50 19.99
CA GLY A 143 18.03 -1.30 19.39
C GLY A 143 18.38 -0.93 17.95
N ASP A 144 19.22 -1.75 17.32
CA ASP A 144 19.80 -1.45 16.02
C ASP A 144 18.91 -1.87 14.84
N SER A 145 18.01 -2.82 15.08
CA SER A 145 17.00 -3.28 14.14
C SER A 145 15.89 -3.99 14.90
N GLY A 146 14.73 -4.12 14.26
CA GLY A 146 13.60 -4.82 14.84
C GLY A 146 12.31 -4.54 14.11
N THR A 147 11.21 -4.73 14.83
CA THR A 147 9.88 -4.35 14.38
C THR A 147 9.18 -3.51 15.44
N VAL A 148 8.45 -2.48 15.03
CA VAL A 148 7.51 -1.76 15.90
C VAL A 148 6.08 -1.99 15.44
N ASN A 149 5.13 -2.00 16.37
CA ASN A 149 3.71 -2.00 16.02
C ASN A 149 3.33 -0.63 15.46
N ALA A 150 2.50 -0.62 14.43
CA ALA A 150 1.95 0.57 13.80
C ALA A 150 0.56 0.26 13.23
N ASN A 151 -0.12 1.32 12.86
CA ASN A 151 -1.44 1.29 12.24
C ASN A 151 -1.32 1.83 10.82
N LEU A 152 -1.64 1.02 9.83
CA LEU A 152 -1.57 1.37 8.41
C LEU A 152 -2.96 1.74 7.90
N ASN A 153 -3.09 2.95 7.40
CA ASN A 153 -4.23 3.40 6.65
C ASN A 153 -3.91 3.46 5.14
N VAL A 154 -4.72 2.76 4.34
CA VAL A 154 -4.55 2.70 2.88
C VAL A 154 -5.58 3.60 2.21
N VAL A 155 -5.17 4.83 1.88
CA VAL A 155 -6.04 5.79 1.19
C VAL A 155 -5.83 5.66 -0.32
N ASN A 156 -6.90 5.36 -1.04
CA ASN A 156 -6.96 5.49 -2.49
C ASN A 156 -7.91 6.63 -2.82
N ILE A 157 -7.40 7.72 -3.41
CA ILE A 157 -8.20 8.92 -3.69
C ILE A 157 -9.31 8.66 -4.73
N HIS A 158 -9.17 7.61 -5.54
CA HIS A 158 -10.16 7.21 -6.54
C HIS A 158 -11.12 6.12 -6.05
N ALA A 159 -10.86 5.53 -4.88
CA ALA A 159 -11.80 4.59 -4.28
C ALA A 159 -13.00 5.37 -3.73
N ILE A 160 -14.20 5.01 -4.17
CA ILE A 160 -15.45 5.58 -3.67
C ILE A 160 -16.25 4.44 -3.03
N PRO A 161 -16.47 4.46 -1.69
CA PRO A 161 -15.94 5.43 -0.74
C PRO A 161 -14.44 5.23 -0.46
N PRO A 162 -13.72 6.28 0.02
CA PRO A 162 -12.35 6.13 0.50
C PRO A 162 -12.28 5.03 1.54
N THR A 163 -11.37 4.09 1.36
CA THR A 163 -11.08 3.03 2.33
C THR A 163 -10.25 3.60 3.46
N ASP A 164 -10.92 4.16 4.45
CA ASP A 164 -10.31 4.47 5.74
C ASP A 164 -10.31 3.18 6.56
N THR A 165 -9.34 2.32 6.27
CA THR A 165 -9.18 1.02 6.91
C THR A 165 -7.92 1.08 7.76
N ASP A 166 -8.08 1.05 9.09
CA ASP A 166 -6.94 0.95 10.00
C ASP A 166 -6.50 -0.51 10.10
N ILE A 167 -5.33 -0.82 9.55
CA ILE A 167 -4.75 -2.15 9.47
C ILE A 167 -3.59 -2.24 10.46
N PRO A 168 -3.72 -3.00 11.55
CA PRO A 168 -2.61 -3.24 12.46
C PRO A 168 -1.47 -3.97 11.73
N VAL A 169 -0.28 -3.40 11.80
CA VAL A 169 0.92 -3.92 11.13
C VAL A 169 2.15 -3.83 12.04
N LYS A 170 3.20 -4.53 11.64
CA LYS A 170 4.55 -4.36 12.17
C LYS A 170 5.45 -3.73 11.12
N ILE A 171 6.20 -2.71 11.51
CA ILE A 171 7.17 -2.04 10.64
C ILE A 171 8.57 -2.53 10.97
N GLY A 172 9.16 -3.22 10.01
CA GLY A 172 10.55 -3.61 10.04
C GLY A 172 11.44 -2.39 9.83
N TYR A 173 12.41 -2.21 10.72
CA TYR A 173 13.39 -1.14 10.64
C TYR A 173 14.78 -1.65 10.95
N TYR A 174 15.77 -0.88 10.50
CA TYR A 174 17.15 -0.99 10.92
C TYR A 174 17.78 0.40 10.92
N TYR A 175 18.91 0.53 11.59
CA TYR A 175 19.72 1.73 11.55
C TYR A 175 20.88 1.57 10.57
N ASP A 176 20.91 2.39 9.53
CA ASP A 176 21.96 2.39 8.50
C ASP A 176 23.04 3.43 8.82
N ILE A 177 24.30 3.01 8.90
CA ILE A 177 25.48 3.88 9.09
C ILE A 177 26.16 4.21 7.75
N ASN A 178 25.90 3.39 6.71
CA ASN A 178 26.51 3.51 5.39
C ASN A 178 25.59 4.24 4.40
N ASN A 179 24.68 5.08 4.90
CA ASN A 179 23.76 5.81 4.05
C ASN A 179 24.54 6.77 3.11
N PRO A 180 24.37 6.68 1.79
CA PRO A 180 25.14 7.47 0.84
C PRO A 180 24.88 8.98 0.93
N THR A 181 23.73 9.40 1.46
CA THR A 181 23.40 10.83 1.64
C THR A 181 23.99 11.44 2.91
N LYS A 182 24.26 10.61 3.93
CA LYS A 182 24.91 11.02 5.19
C LYS A 182 25.84 9.93 5.73
N PRO A 183 26.98 9.66 5.06
CA PRO A 183 27.91 8.63 5.49
C PRO A 183 28.38 8.86 6.93
N GLY A 184 28.38 7.81 7.76
CA GLY A 184 28.83 7.86 9.16
C GLY A 184 27.76 8.30 10.16
N PHE A 185 26.59 8.77 9.70
CA PHE A 185 25.45 9.02 10.58
C PHE A 185 24.53 7.82 10.60
N LYS A 186 24.27 7.30 11.80
CA LYS A 186 23.31 6.22 12.03
C LYS A 186 21.89 6.75 11.82
N MET A 187 21.25 6.38 10.71
CA MET A 187 19.91 6.83 10.34
C MET A 187 18.91 5.70 10.45
N LEU A 188 17.73 5.98 11.02
CA LEU A 188 16.62 5.05 11.01
C LEU A 188 16.17 4.85 9.55
N THR A 189 16.00 3.58 9.18
CA THR A 189 15.57 3.15 7.86
C THR A 189 14.43 2.14 7.98
N PHE A 190 13.30 2.43 7.36
CA PHE A 190 12.19 1.49 7.22
C PHE A 190 12.43 0.53 6.07
N ARG A 191 12.12 -0.74 6.30
CA ARG A 191 12.39 -1.83 5.35
C ARG A 191 11.12 -2.50 4.86
N SER A 192 10.24 -2.88 5.78
CA SER A 192 9.12 -3.74 5.45
C SER A 192 7.88 -3.44 6.28
N ILE A 193 6.73 -3.80 5.72
CA ILE A 193 5.44 -3.87 6.42
C ILE A 193 5.09 -5.34 6.56
N THR A 194 4.82 -5.76 7.78
CA THR A 194 4.32 -7.10 8.07
C THR A 194 2.88 -6.99 8.54
N CYS A 195 1.98 -7.69 7.86
CA CYS A 195 0.59 -7.82 8.24
C CYS A 195 0.34 -9.27 8.66
N ALA A 196 -0.06 -9.45 9.91
CA ALA A 196 -0.35 -10.74 10.49
C ALA A 196 -1.78 -10.73 11.03
N THR A 197 -2.41 -11.91 10.92
CA THR A 197 -3.65 -12.38 11.59
C THR A 197 -4.90 -11.55 11.50
#